data_AF-A0A0L6WZP7-F1
#
_entry.id   AF-A0A0L6WZP7-F1
#
_cell.length_a   1.000
_cell.length_b   1.000
_cell.length_c   1.000
_cell.angle_alpha   90.00
_cell.angle_beta   90.00
_cell.angle_gamma   90.00
#
_symmetry.space_group_name_H-M   'P 1'
#
loop_
_entity.id
_entity.type
_entity.pdbx_description
1 polymer ?
#
loop_
_entity_poly.entity_id
_entity_poly.type
_entity_poly.pdbx_seq_one_letter_code
_entity_poly.pdbx_strand_id
1 'polypeptide(L)'
;MPVTKHEIQSLDCHPIPGTSPPSLLVSVSGSVVHGQGPSGNPTHRTPRNPEGYPRVFSQTFMLVPDPTAPATKPGELAKYYVSADAIRFVG
;
A
#
# COMPACT_ATOMS: atom_id res chain seq x y z
N MET A 1 4.01 8.98 -11.67
CA MET A 1 2.62 8.53 -11.46
C MET A 1 1.72 9.76 -11.36
N PRO A 2 0.44 9.70 -11.79
CA PRO A 2 -0.51 10.78 -11.58
C PRO A 2 -0.72 11.04 -10.07
N VAL A 3 -1.28 12.21 -9.73
CA VAL A 3 -1.67 12.51 -8.35
C VAL A 3 -2.72 11.49 -7.90
N THR A 4 -2.56 10.95 -6.70
CA THR A 4 -3.48 9.97 -6.11
C THR A 4 -3.77 10.29 -4.66
N LYS A 5 -5.00 10.07 -4.23
CA LYS A 5 -5.41 10.10 -2.82
C LYS A 5 -5.80 8.69 -2.40
N HIS A 6 -5.09 8.13 -1.43
CA HIS A 6 -5.37 6.82 -0.85
C HIS A 6 -6.12 6.98 0.47
N GLU A 7 -7.16 6.19 0.64
CA GLU A 7 -7.88 6.03 1.90
C GLU A 7 -7.71 4.58 2.36
N ILE A 8 -6.93 4.38 3.42
CA ILE A 8 -6.63 3.06 3.97
C ILE A 8 -7.82 2.60 4.82
N GLN A 9 -8.32 1.40 4.53
CA GLN A 9 -9.45 0.80 5.25
C GLN A 9 -8.99 -0.32 6.20
N SER A 10 -7.98 -1.08 5.80
CA SER A 10 -7.39 -2.09 6.69
C SER A 10 -5.90 -2.24 6.45
N LEU A 11 -5.22 -2.59 7.52
CA LEU A 11 -3.80 -2.89 7.55
C LEU A 11 -3.60 -4.08 8.48
N ASP A 12 -2.81 -5.03 8.01
CA ASP A 12 -2.46 -6.24 8.74
C ASP A 12 -0.97 -6.54 8.54
N CYS A 13 -0.31 -7.05 9.58
CA CYS A 13 1.13 -7.28 9.58
C CYS A 13 1.46 -8.58 10.32
N HIS A 14 2.16 -9.48 9.62
CA HIS A 14 2.53 -10.78 10.16
C HIS A 14 4.04 -11.02 10.00
N PRO A 15 4.75 -11.44 11.06
CA PRO A 15 6.15 -11.83 10.95
C PRO A 15 6.28 -13.14 10.19
N ILE A 16 7.23 -13.20 9.27
CA ILE A 16 7.66 -14.40 8.58
C ILE A 16 8.68 -15.10 9.49
N PRO A 17 8.44 -16.36 9.92
CA PRO A 17 9.37 -17.08 10.77
C PRO A 17 10.74 -17.31 10.12
N GLY A 18 11.80 -17.37 10.92
CA GLY A 18 13.13 -17.84 10.48
C GLY A 18 14.25 -16.79 10.51
N THR A 19 13.97 -15.50 10.77
CA THR A 19 14.99 -14.45 10.92
C THR A 19 14.75 -13.60 12.17
N SER A 20 15.81 -12.95 12.67
CA SER A 20 15.75 -12.00 13.78
C SER A 20 16.57 -10.74 13.47
N PRO A 21 15.94 -9.57 13.23
CA PRO A 21 14.50 -9.34 13.23
C PRO A 21 13.76 -10.14 12.13
N PRO A 22 12.47 -10.49 12.34
CA PRO A 22 11.71 -11.23 11.34
C PRO A 22 11.45 -10.35 10.10
N SER A 23 11.47 -10.93 8.91
CA SER A 23 10.83 -10.26 7.77
C SER A 23 9.33 -10.12 8.02
N LEU A 24 8.68 -9.08 7.51
CA LEU A 24 7.25 -8.83 7.75
C LEU A 24 6.47 -8.91 6.46
N LEU A 25 5.36 -9.64 6.45
CA LEU A 25 4.36 -9.58 5.41
C LEU A 25 3.30 -8.56 5.83
N VAL A 26 3.17 -7.47 5.08
CA VAL A 26 2.20 -6.41 5.34
C VAL A 26 1.13 -6.45 4.25
N SER A 27 -0.13 -6.54 4.66
CA SER A 27 -1.28 -6.45 3.76
C SER A 27 -2.04 -5.16 4.02
N VAL A 28 -2.30 -4.39 2.96
CA VAL A 28 -3.02 -3.12 3.02
C VAL A 28 -4.19 -3.20 2.05
N SER A 29 -5.36 -2.75 2.47
CA SER A 29 -6.48 -2.56 1.56
C SER A 29 -7.18 -1.23 1.81
N GLY A 30 -7.81 -0.72 0.77
CA GLY A 30 -8.47 0.57 0.83
C GLY A 30 -8.98 1.00 -0.53
N SER A 31 -9.21 2.31 -0.67
CA SER A 31 -9.61 2.91 -1.94
C SER A 31 -8.63 3.98 -2.40
N VAL A 32 -8.51 4.15 -3.71
CA VAL A 32 -7.68 5.20 -4.32
C VAL A 32 -8.48 6.00 -5.33
N VAL A 33 -8.35 7.32 -5.23
CA VAL A 33 -8.85 8.29 -6.21
C VAL A 33 -7.67 8.84 -7.00
N HIS A 34 -7.78 8.84 -8.33
CA HIS A 34 -6.75 9.36 -9.22
C HIS A 34 -7.13 10.75 -9.72
N GLY A 35 -6.14 11.63 -9.87
CA GLY A 35 -6.30 12.99 -10.36
C GLY A 35 -7.22 13.83 -9.47
N GLN A 36 -8.09 14.62 -10.09
CA GLN A 36 -9.11 15.42 -9.40
C GLN A 36 -10.36 14.62 -9.03
N GLY A 37 -10.34 13.29 -9.18
CA GLY A 37 -11.51 12.46 -8.97
C GLY A 37 -12.65 12.74 -9.96
N PRO A 38 -13.92 12.50 -9.59
CA PRO A 38 -15.05 12.70 -10.50
C PRO A 38 -15.25 14.16 -10.93
N SER A 39 -14.81 15.14 -10.13
CA SER A 39 -14.94 16.57 -10.45
C SER A 39 -13.98 17.02 -11.55
N GLY A 40 -12.94 16.24 -11.86
CA GLY A 40 -12.04 16.49 -12.99
C GLY A 40 -12.54 15.95 -14.33
N ASN A 41 -13.66 15.24 -14.36
CA ASN A 41 -14.17 14.63 -15.59
C ASN A 41 -14.82 15.69 -16.51
N PRO A 42 -14.64 15.60 -17.84
CA PRO A 42 -15.34 16.46 -18.79
C PRO A 42 -16.86 16.36 -18.63
N THR A 43 -17.55 17.51 -18.67
CA THR A 43 -19.01 17.62 -18.44
C THR A 43 -19.86 16.88 -19.48
N HIS A 44 -19.29 16.55 -20.65
CA HIS A 44 -20.00 15.92 -21.76
C HIS A 44 -19.87 14.39 -21.80
N ARG A 45 -19.22 13.78 -20.79
CA ARG A 45 -18.94 12.34 -20.79
C ARG A 45 -20.16 11.55 -20.29
N THR A 46 -20.41 10.40 -20.91
CA THR A 46 -21.50 9.51 -20.52
C THR A 46 -21.34 9.05 -19.05
N PRO A 47 -22.43 8.91 -18.29
CA PRO A 47 -22.40 8.56 -16.85
C PRO A 47 -21.82 7.18 -16.53
N ARG A 48 -21.41 6.42 -17.55
CA ARG A 48 -20.87 5.07 -17.44
C ARG A 48 -19.34 5.01 -17.45
N ASN A 49 -18.66 6.16 -17.42
CA ASN A 49 -17.20 6.16 -17.39
C ASN A 49 -16.67 5.99 -15.95
N PRO A 50 -15.98 4.89 -15.63
CA PRO A 50 -15.42 4.66 -14.30
C PRO A 50 -14.16 5.50 -14.01
N GLU A 51 -13.69 6.32 -14.95
CA GLU A 51 -12.56 7.22 -14.71
C GLU A 51 -12.89 8.29 -13.66
N GLY A 52 -11.92 8.57 -12.79
CA GLY A 52 -12.06 9.50 -11.68
C GLY A 52 -12.76 8.94 -10.44
N TYR A 53 -13.51 7.84 -10.54
CA TYR A 53 -14.14 7.23 -9.37
C TYR A 53 -13.14 6.47 -8.47
N PRO A 54 -13.40 6.38 -7.15
CA PRO A 54 -12.57 5.59 -6.24
C PRO A 54 -12.50 4.12 -6.69
N ARG A 55 -11.29 3.56 -6.69
CA ARG A 55 -11.06 2.14 -6.96
C ARG A 55 -10.57 1.43 -5.70
N VAL A 56 -11.15 0.28 -5.40
CA VAL A 56 -10.69 -0.55 -4.28
C VAL A 56 -9.39 -1.23 -4.68
N PHE A 57 -8.41 -1.22 -3.78
CA PHE A 57 -7.13 -1.88 -3.96
C PHE A 57 -6.81 -2.81 -2.80
N SER A 58 -5.97 -3.80 -3.10
CA SER A 58 -5.30 -4.67 -2.14
C SER A 58 -3.83 -4.71 -2.53
N GLN A 59 -2.96 -4.36 -1.59
CA GLN A 59 -1.52 -4.30 -1.78
C GLN A 59 -0.81 -5.09 -0.69
N THR A 60 0.18 -5.88 -1.07
CA THR A 60 1.00 -6.64 -0.14
C THR A 60 2.45 -6.24 -0.28
N PHE A 61 3.13 -6.04 0.85
CA PHE A 61 4.55 -5.76 0.92
C PHE A 61 5.27 -6.85 1.69
N MET A 62 6.43 -7.28 1.19
CA MET A 62 7.38 -8.06 1.97
C MET A 62 8.48 -7.12 2.45
N LEU A 63 8.53 -6.88 3.76
CA LEU A 63 9.53 -6.06 4.41
C LEU A 63 10.67 -6.93 4.92
N VAL A 64 11.91 -6.58 4.59
CA VAL A 64 13.11 -7.24 5.12
C VAL A 64 13.88 -6.28 6.02
N PRO A 65 14.46 -6.75 7.14
CA PRO A 65 15.28 -5.89 8.00
C PRO A 65 16.47 -5.32 7.24
N ASP A 66 16.82 -4.07 7.52
CA ASP A 66 18.04 -3.45 7.03
C ASP A 66 19.27 -4.14 7.66
N PRO A 67 20.11 -4.85 6.89
CA PRO A 67 21.28 -5.55 7.44
C PRO A 67 22.40 -4.60 7.86
N THR A 68 22.34 -3.33 7.43
CA THR A 68 23.34 -2.30 7.75
C THR A 68 22.89 -1.42 8.92
N ALA A 69 21.64 -1.57 9.38
CA ALA A 69 21.16 -0.83 10.53
C ALA A 69 21.87 -1.31 11.80
N PRO A 70 22.13 -0.42 12.78
CA PRO A 70 22.61 -0.81 14.09
C PRO A 70 21.69 -1.85 14.72
N ALA A 71 22.27 -2.77 15.50
CA ALA A 71 21.49 -3.74 16.25
C ALA A 71 20.46 -3.01 17.13
N THR A 72 19.19 -3.32 16.93
CA THR A 72 18.08 -2.73 17.68
C THR A 72 18.02 -3.34 19.07
N LYS A 73 17.92 -2.50 20.11
CA LYS A 73 17.69 -2.99 21.47
C LYS A 73 16.25 -3.48 21.62
N PRO A 74 15.95 -4.36 22.58
CA PRO A 74 14.57 -4.71 22.92
C PRO A 74 13.74 -3.44 23.18
N GLY A 75 12.65 -3.26 22.43
CA GLY A 75 11.79 -2.08 22.48
C GLY A 75 12.09 -1.00 21.43
N GLU A 76 13.18 -1.12 20.67
CA GLU A 76 13.48 -0.24 19.54
C GLU A 76 12.94 -0.82 18.22
N LEU A 77 12.44 0.05 17.34
CA LEU A 77 11.90 -0.33 16.05
C LEU A 77 13.02 -0.67 15.07
N ALA A 78 13.00 -1.88 14.52
CA ALA A 78 13.90 -2.24 13.43
C ALA A 78 13.57 -1.44 12.16
N LYS A 79 14.62 -1.09 11.40
CA LYS A 79 14.47 -0.45 10.09
C LYS A 79 14.29 -1.53 9.03
N TYR A 80 13.35 -1.32 8.12
CA TYR A 80 12.99 -2.28 7.08
C TYR A 80 13.06 -1.65 5.68
N TYR A 81 13.26 -2.49 4.67
CA TYR A 81 13.11 -2.17 3.26
C TYR A 81 12.01 -3.01 2.62
N VAL A 82 11.32 -2.44 1.63
CA VAL A 82 10.40 -3.20 0.77
C VAL A 82 11.22 -4.06 -0.18
N SER A 83 11.19 -5.38 0.01
CA SER A 83 11.83 -6.35 -0.89
C SER A 83 10.92 -6.78 -2.03
N ALA A 84 9.60 -6.80 -1.77
CA ALA A 84 8.58 -7.08 -2.76
C ALA A 84 7.34 -6.22 -2.52
N ASP A 85 6.71 -5.80 -3.61
CA ASP A 85 5.46 -5.04 -3.67
C ASP A 85 4.57 -5.72 -4.71
N ALA A 86 3.34 -6.05 -4.33
CA ALA A 86 2.30 -6.46 -5.27
C ALA A 86 1.01 -5.71 -4.97
N ILE A 87 0.55 -4.92 -5.94
CA ILE A 87 -0.72 -4.19 -5.90
C ILE A 87 -1.71 -4.75 -6.92
N ARG A 88 -2.98 -4.86 -6.51
CA ARG A 88 -4.09 -5.17 -7.40
C ARG A 88 -5.30 -4.30 -7.09
N PHE A 89 -6.06 -3.95 -8.13
CA PHE A 89 -7.41 -3.42 -7.97
C PHE A 89 -8.40 -4.58 -7.83
N VAL A 90 -9.42 -4.41 -6.99
CA VAL A 90 -10.42 -5.44 -6.69
C VAL A 90 -11.80 -4.89 -7.04
N GLY A 91 -12.55 -5.61 -7.89
CA GLY A 91 -13.86 -5.18 -8.39
C GLY A 91 -14.03 -5.49 -9.86
#